data_AF-A0A7Y4Z975-F1
#
_entry.id   AF-A0A7Y4Z975-F1
#
_cell.length_a   1.000
_cell.length_b   1.000
_cell.length_c   1.000
_cell.angle_alpha   90.00
_cell.angle_beta   90.00
_cell.angle_gamma   90.00
#
_symmetry.space_group_name_H-M   'P 1'
#
loop_
_entity.id
_entity.type
_entity.pdbx_description
1 polymer ?
#
loop_
_entity_poly.entity_id
_entity_poly.type
_entity_poly.pdbx_seq_one_letter_code
_entity_poly.pdbx_strand_id
1 'polypeptide(L)' 'SQARAEAVKNYLVSKYNVNPYRLTIVGMGESRPLRKKDPQDPLNRRVEFYRAD' A
#
# COMPACT_ATOMS: atom_id res chain seq x y z
N SER A 1 -5.49 5.34 3.98
CA SER A 1 -4.80 4.21 3.30
C SER A 1 -3.99 4.69 2.11
N GLN A 2 -4.60 5.46 1.19
CA GLN A 2 -3.96 6.02 -0.01
C GLN A 2 -2.60 6.68 0.25
N ALA A 3 -2.54 7.63 1.19
CA ALA A 3 -1.31 8.39 1.48
C ALA A 3 -0.11 7.50 1.88
N ARG A 4 -0.33 6.34 2.52
CA ARG A 4 0.75 5.40 2.85
C ARG A 4 1.29 4.71 1.60
N ALA A 5 0.39 4.29 0.71
CA ALA A 5 0.78 3.66 -0.53
C ALA A 5 1.46 4.66 -1.49
N GLU A 6 1.06 5.93 -1.45
CA GLU A 6 1.76 7.02 -2.14
C GLU A 6 3.17 7.27 -1.60
N ALA A 7 3.33 7.32 -0.26
CA ALA A 7 4.65 7.45 0.35
C ALA A 7 5.59 6.30 -0.05
N VAL A 8 5.09 5.07 -0.10
CA VAL A 8 5.85 3.90 -0.57
C VAL A 8 6.23 4.03 -2.05
N LYS A 9 5.31 4.45 -2.93
CA LYS A 9 5.64 4.72 -4.35
C LYS A 9 6.75 5.75 -4.48
N ASN A 10 6.64 6.88 -3.77
CA ASN A 10 7.62 7.95 -3.82
C ASN A 10 9.00 7.48 -3.34
N TYR A 11 9.04 6.64 -2.30
CA TYR A 11 10.29 6.04 -1.83
C TYR A 11 10.92 5.11 -2.87
N LEU A 12 10.13 4.23 -3.51
CA LEU A 12 10.64 3.32 -4.54
C LEU A 12 11.17 4.05 -5.78
N VAL A 13 10.50 5.12 -6.20
CA VAL A 13 10.94 5.96 -7.31
C VAL A 13 12.23 6.69 -6.93
N SER A 14 12.27 7.38 -5.79
CA SER A 14 13.41 8.21 -5.40
C SER A 14 14.65 7.42 -5.00
N LYS A 15 14.48 6.30 -4.28
CA LYS A 15 15.60 5.53 -3.72
C LYS A 15 16.11 4.45 -4.66
N TYR A 16 15.21 3.82 -5.41
CA TYR A 16 15.53 2.66 -6.25
C TYR A 16 15.32 2.91 -7.75
N ASN A 17 14.94 4.14 -8.14
CA ASN A 17 14.71 4.52 -9.53
C ASN A 17 13.71 3.61 -10.26
N VAL A 18 12.72 3.08 -9.53
CA VAL A 18 11.63 2.30 -10.12
C VAL A 18 10.81 3.22 -11.01
N ASN A 19 10.58 2.83 -12.26
CA ASN A 19 9.77 3.62 -13.18
C ASN A 19 8.35 3.81 -12.58
N PRO A 20 7.89 5.06 -12.35
CA PRO A 20 6.62 5.34 -11.70
C PRO A 20 5.40 4.83 -12.47
N TYR A 21 5.51 4.60 -13.78
CA TYR A 21 4.45 4.03 -14.62
C TYR A 21 4.24 2.53 -14.37
N ARG A 22 5.19 1.84 -13.70
CA ARG A 22 5.03 0.44 -13.29
C ARG A 22 4.26 0.28 -11.97
N LEU A 23 3.92 1.39 -11.30
CA LEU A 23 3.36 1.39 -9.95
C LEU A 23 1.98 2.06 -9.92
N THR A 24 0.95 1.25 -9.71
CA THR A 24 -0.43 1.70 -9.46
C THR A 24 -0.70 1.70 -7.96
N ILE A 25 -1.33 2.78 -7.46
CA ILE A 25 -1.68 2.90 -6.05
C ILE A 25 -3.17 2.67 -5.87
N VAL A 26 -3.54 1.81 -4.91
CA VAL A 26 -4.95 1.57 -4.52
C VAL A 26 -5.09 1.68 -3.01
N GLY A 27 -5.94 2.61 -2.56
CA GLY A 27 -6.25 2.82 -1.15
C GLY A 27 -7.41 1.94 -0.66
N MET A 28 -7.12 0.81 -0.02
CA MET A 28 -8.17 -0.14 0.42
C MET A 28 -8.96 0.30 1.68
N GLY A 29 -8.43 1.25 2.46
CA GLY A 29 -9.11 1.70 3.68
C GLY A 29 -9.29 0.56 4.69
N GLU A 30 -10.45 0.51 5.35
CA GLU A 30 -10.81 -0.56 6.29
C GLU A 30 -11.49 -1.76 5.62
N SER A 31 -11.68 -1.73 4.30
CA SER A 31 -12.46 -2.75 3.57
C SER A 31 -11.79 -4.13 3.52
N ARG A 32 -10.49 -4.22 3.81
CA ARG A 32 -9.71 -5.48 3.79
C ARG A 32 -8.78 -5.59 5.01
N PRO A 33 -9.32 -5.81 6.21
CA PRO A 33 -8.50 -6.02 7.40
C PRO A 33 -7.79 -7.38 7.31
N LEU A 34 -6.50 -7.41 7.67
CA LEU A 34 -5.75 -8.65 7.81
C LEU A 34 -6.32 -9.49 8.95
N ARG A 35 -6.55 -8.82 10.10
CA ARG A 35 -7.20 -9.42 11.26
C ARG A 35 -8.66 -9.02 11.29
N LYS A 36 -9.50 -9.81 10.64
CA LYS A 36 -10.96 -9.58 10.59
C LYS A 36 -11.62 -9.51 11.99
N LYS A 37 -11.05 -10.23 12.96
CA LYS A 37 -11.56 -10.29 14.34
C LYS A 37 -11.20 -9.06 15.18
N ASP A 38 -10.24 -8.26 14.74
CA ASP A 38 -9.86 -6.99 15.36
C ASP A 38 -9.56 -5.97 14.26
N PRO A 39 -10.58 -5.26 13.75
CA PRO A 39 -10.42 -4.29 12.68
C PRO A 39 -9.49 -3.12 13.04
N GLN A 40 -9.35 -2.79 14.32
CA GLN A 40 -8.50 -1.70 14.81
C GLN A 40 -7.06 -2.11 15.08
N ASP A 41 -6.75 -3.40 14.91
CA ASP A 41 -5.40 -3.92 15.11
C ASP A 41 -4.37 -3.10 14.29
N PRO A 42 -3.29 -2.62 14.92
CA PRO A 42 -2.25 -1.84 14.23
C PRO A 42 -1.67 -2.54 13.00
N LEU A 43 -1.67 -3.86 12.95
CA LEU A 43 -1.22 -4.66 11.80
C LEU A 43 -2.09 -4.46 10.56
N ASN A 44 -3.34 -4.01 10.70
CA ASN A 44 -4.18 -3.66 9.56
C ASN A 44 -3.69 -2.39 8.84
N ARG A 45 -2.89 -1.54 9.49
CA ARG A 45 -2.35 -0.29 8.92
C ARG A 45 -1.06 -0.52 8.11
N ARG A 46 -1.14 -1.38 7.10
CA ARG A 46 0.00 -1.82 6.26
C ARG A 46 -0.12 -1.38 4.78
N VAL A 47 0.94 -1.60 4.02
CA VAL A 47 0.98 -1.52 2.56
C VAL A 47 1.41 -2.90 2.03
N GLU A 48 0.77 -3.38 0.97
CA GLU A 48 1.04 -4.68 0.34
C GLU A 48 1.31 -4.48 -1.15
N PHE A 49 2.05 -5.41 -1.75
CA PHE A 49 2.36 -5.43 -3.17
C PHE A 49 1.63 -6.57 -3.87
N TYR A 50 1.01 -6.25 -5.00
CA TYR A 50 0.35 -7.20 -5.87
C TYR A 50 0.89 -7.01 -7.29
N ARG A 51 0.89 -8.08 -8.08
CA ARG A 51 1.17 -7.97 -9.51
C ARG A 51 -0.01 -7.24 -10.18
N ALA A 52 0.28 -6.26 -11.02
CA ALA A 52 -0.71 -5.71 -11.93
C ALA A 52 -0.87 -6.75 -13.05
N ASP A 53 -2.06 -7.34 -13.15
CA ASP A 53 -2.45 -8.22 -14.26
C ASP A 53 -2.95 -7.41 -15.45
#